data_AF-A0A842M6T9-F1
#
_entry.id   AF-A0A842M6T9-F1
#
_cell.length_a   1.000
_cell.length_b   1.000
_cell.length_c   1.000
_cell.angle_alpha   90.00
_cell.angle_beta   90.00
_cell.angle_gamma   90.00
#
_symmetry.space_group_name_H-M   'P 1'
#
loop_
_entity.id
_entity.type
_entity.pdbx_description
1 polymer ?
#
loop_
_entity_poly.entity_id
_entity_poly.type
_entity_poly.pdbx_seq_one_letter_code
_entity_poly.pdbx_strand_id
1 'polypeptide(L)'
;MEYVKNVVCPFCGTLCDDIICKVENGKIVGTINACRIAYNKFVHAEGATRYTKPLIRKNGELVEVTYDEAIEKAAEILAEAKRPLLYGWSSTECEAHAVGMELAEETGAVIDNTASVCHGPSVLALQDVGYPTCTLGEVKNRADVVVYWGCNPMHAHPRHISRHVFSRGFFRERGKPDRTVIVVDPRETDTAKIADIHLQVEFDRDYELIDAMRAYLLGHEILYDEVAGIPRETIEEAVEIMKNAQFGILFWGMGLTHSRGKHRNIDTAIMLTEDLNDFGKFNLIPMRGHYNVTGFNQVASWESGFPYCVDFSAGKPRYNPGETGANDLL
;
A
#
# COMPACT_ATOMS: atom_id res chain seq x y z
N MET A 1 1.25 35.13 -10.00
CA MET A 1 1.45 33.88 -9.24
C MET A 1 0.25 33.65 -8.32
N GLU A 2 -0.53 32.61 -8.57
CA GLU A 2 -1.66 32.17 -7.76
C GLU A 2 -1.24 31.03 -6.82
N TYR A 3 -1.91 30.91 -5.66
CA TYR A 3 -1.70 29.82 -4.71
C TYR A 3 -3.00 29.03 -4.51
N VAL A 4 -3.05 27.83 -5.06
CA VAL A 4 -4.18 26.91 -4.89
C VAL A 4 -3.90 26.03 -3.67
N LYS A 5 -4.73 26.16 -2.63
CA LYS A 5 -4.57 25.47 -1.34
C LYS A 5 -5.41 24.18 -1.28
N ASN A 6 -5.15 23.35 -0.28
CA ASN A 6 -5.88 22.12 0.02
C ASN A 6 -5.92 21.15 -1.17
N VAL A 7 -4.83 21.11 -1.94
CA VAL A 7 -4.69 20.21 -3.08
C VAL A 7 -4.31 18.82 -2.58
N VAL A 8 -4.96 17.80 -3.13
CA VAL A 8 -4.64 16.40 -2.84
C VAL A 8 -3.46 15.92 -3.69
N CYS A 9 -2.48 15.28 -3.05
CA CYS A 9 -1.30 14.72 -3.68
C CYS A 9 -1.62 13.39 -4.40
N PRO A 10 -1.45 13.30 -5.73
CA PRO A 10 -1.78 12.11 -6.49
C PRO A 10 -0.62 11.09 -6.53
N PHE A 11 0.22 10.96 -5.50
CA PHE A 11 1.40 10.07 -5.55
C PHE A 11 1.22 8.75 -4.78
N CYS A 12 1.41 8.76 -3.46
CA CYS A 12 1.37 7.55 -2.62
C CYS A 12 0.11 7.49 -1.75
N GLY A 13 -0.14 6.34 -1.13
CA GLY A 13 -1.31 6.07 -0.29
C GLY A 13 -1.42 6.91 1.00
N THR A 14 -0.45 7.75 1.34
CA THR A 14 -0.61 8.75 2.42
C THR A 14 -1.60 9.84 2.02
N LEU A 15 -1.81 10.06 0.72
CA LEU A 15 -2.82 10.95 0.16
C LEU A 15 -2.89 12.31 0.86
N CYS A 16 -1.76 13.03 0.89
CA CYS A 16 -1.69 14.33 1.56
C CYS A 16 -2.63 15.34 0.90
N ASP A 17 -3.47 15.99 1.69
CA ASP A 17 -4.58 16.87 1.27
C ASP A 17 -4.34 18.35 1.61
N ASP A 18 -3.13 18.69 2.03
CA ASP A 18 -2.70 20.01 2.49
C ASP A 18 -1.64 20.65 1.56
N ILE A 19 -1.55 20.17 0.30
CA ILE A 19 -0.59 20.71 -0.66
C ILE A 19 -1.05 22.09 -1.13
N ILE A 20 -0.08 22.99 -1.33
CA ILE A 20 -0.32 24.28 -1.96
C ILE A 20 0.43 24.31 -3.29
N CYS A 21 -0.28 24.43 -4.40
CA CYS A 21 0.31 24.56 -5.73
C CYS A 21 0.53 26.05 -6.07
N LYS A 22 1.73 26.37 -6.56
CA LYS A 22 2.08 27.68 -7.12
C LYS A 22 1.76 27.66 -8.62
N VAL A 23 0.84 28.50 -9.06
CA VAL A 23 0.36 28.51 -10.45
C VAL A 23 0.72 29.82 -11.13
N GLU A 24 1.32 29.73 -12.30
CA GLU A 24 1.68 30.87 -13.14
C GLU A 24 1.37 30.56 -14.61
N ASN A 25 0.63 31.44 -15.28
CA ASN A 25 0.23 31.27 -16.68
C ASN A 25 -0.40 29.89 -16.97
N GLY A 26 -1.25 29.41 -16.06
CA GLY A 26 -1.91 28.11 -16.16
C GLY A 26 -1.02 26.89 -15.91
N LYS A 27 0.23 27.07 -15.46
CA LYS A 27 1.19 25.99 -15.18
C LYS A 27 1.51 25.91 -13.70
N ILE A 28 1.64 24.69 -13.18
CA ILE A 28 2.15 24.45 -11.83
C ILE A 28 3.68 24.57 -11.87
N VAL A 29 4.22 25.60 -11.22
CA VAL A 29 5.66 25.91 -11.23
C VAL A 29 6.34 25.58 -9.91
N GLY A 30 5.58 25.11 -8.91
CA GLY A 30 6.12 24.66 -7.63
C GLY A 30 5.03 24.29 -6.64
N THR A 31 5.45 23.76 -5.49
CA THR A 31 4.52 23.38 -4.41
C THR A 31 5.07 23.78 -3.04
N ILE A 32 4.18 23.91 -2.06
CA ILE A 32 4.49 23.98 -0.62
C ILE A 32 3.88 22.73 0.05
N ASN A 33 4.49 22.27 1.14
CA ASN A 33 4.14 21.06 1.91
C ASN A 33 4.39 19.70 1.22
N ALA A 34 4.48 19.65 -0.11
CA ALA A 34 4.79 18.41 -0.84
C ALA A 34 6.20 17.89 -0.50
N CYS A 35 6.33 16.56 -0.36
CA CYS A 35 7.66 15.94 -0.32
C CYS A 35 8.32 15.99 -1.70
N ARG A 36 9.61 15.61 -1.78
CA ARG A 36 10.38 15.62 -3.04
C ARG A 36 9.70 14.84 -4.17
N ILE A 37 9.09 13.69 -3.85
CA ILE A 37 8.46 12.85 -4.87
C ILE A 37 7.18 13.49 -5.40
N ALA A 38 6.35 14.02 -4.50
CA ALA A 38 5.13 14.74 -4.86
C ALA A 38 5.44 16.02 -5.66
N TYR A 39 6.47 16.79 -5.26
CA TYR A 39 6.93 17.96 -6.02
C TYR A 39 7.26 17.60 -7.47
N ASN A 40 8.02 16.52 -7.68
CA ASN A 40 8.40 16.05 -9.02
C ASN A 40 7.21 15.51 -9.83
N LYS A 41 6.10 15.14 -9.19
CA LYS A 41 4.86 14.78 -9.89
C LYS A 41 4.06 16.01 -10.32
N PHE A 42 4.06 17.08 -9.51
CA PHE A 42 3.35 18.32 -9.82
C PHE A 42 4.06 19.20 -10.85
N VAL A 43 5.40 19.27 -10.81
CA VAL A 43 6.20 20.15 -11.67
C VAL A 43 6.74 19.37 -12.85
N HIS A 44 6.56 19.91 -14.05
CA HIS A 44 7.14 19.33 -15.26
C HIS A 44 8.66 19.49 -15.27
N ALA A 45 9.39 18.39 -15.48
CA ALA A 45 10.83 18.42 -15.68
C ALA A 45 11.16 18.80 -17.14
N GLU A 46 12.01 19.79 -17.33
CA GLU A 46 12.45 20.22 -18.67
C GLU A 46 13.14 19.06 -19.41
N GLY A 47 12.79 18.87 -20.68
CA GLY A 47 13.25 17.74 -21.50
C GLY A 47 12.49 16.43 -21.29
N ALA A 48 11.60 16.33 -20.30
CA ALA A 48 10.75 15.16 -20.15
C ALA A 48 9.67 15.12 -21.25
N THR A 49 9.40 13.94 -21.80
CA THR A 49 8.34 13.78 -22.78
C THR A 49 6.97 13.83 -22.11
N ARG A 50 6.09 14.70 -22.61
CA ARG A 50 4.67 14.68 -22.32
C ARG A 50 3.91 14.57 -23.64
N TYR A 51 3.38 13.40 -23.93
CA TYR A 51 2.60 13.18 -25.15
C TYR A 51 1.38 14.10 -25.17
N THR A 52 1.19 14.79 -26.29
CA THR A 52 0.07 15.72 -26.55
C THR A 52 -0.93 15.17 -27.56
N LYS A 53 -0.58 14.06 -28.24
CA LYS A 53 -1.43 13.34 -29.18
C LYS A 53 -1.29 11.82 -29.00
N PRO A 54 -2.31 11.04 -29.38
CA PRO A 54 -2.20 9.59 -29.47
C PRO A 54 -1.15 9.13 -30.49
N LEU A 55 -0.58 7.95 -30.26
CA LEU A 55 0.46 7.34 -31.09
C LEU A 55 0.10 5.88 -31.40
N ILE A 56 0.27 5.46 -32.65
CA ILE A 56 0.18 4.05 -33.07
C ILE A 56 1.53 3.62 -33.63
N ARG A 57 1.97 2.39 -33.30
CA ARG A 57 3.22 1.84 -33.85
C ARG A 57 3.00 1.32 -35.28
N LYS A 58 3.73 1.86 -36.25
CA LYS A 58 3.73 1.44 -37.66
C LYS A 58 5.19 1.16 -38.07
N ASN A 59 5.49 -0.06 -38.54
CA ASN A 59 6.84 -0.50 -38.94
C ASN A 59 7.95 -0.23 -37.89
N GLY A 60 7.63 -0.43 -36.61
CA GLY A 60 8.58 -0.24 -35.50
C GLY A 60 8.62 1.17 -34.93
N GLU A 61 8.09 2.19 -35.60
CA GLU A 61 8.09 3.58 -35.16
C GLU A 61 6.71 4.03 -34.63
N LEU A 62 6.69 4.95 -33.67
CA LEU A 62 5.44 5.55 -33.17
C LEU A 62 5.05 6.74 -34.04
N VAL A 63 3.83 6.72 -34.55
CA VAL A 63 3.29 7.74 -35.47
C VAL A 63 2.08 8.41 -34.82
N GLU A 64 2.03 9.75 -34.88
CA GLU A 64 0.88 10.54 -34.40
C GLU A 64 -0.39 10.24 -35.20
N VAL A 65 -1.51 10.08 -34.48
CA VAL A 65 -2.84 9.85 -35.04
C VAL A 65 -3.91 10.64 -34.27
N THR A 66 -5.15 10.64 -34.75
CA THR A 66 -6.28 11.23 -34.02
C THR A 66 -6.72 10.34 -32.85
N TYR A 67 -7.52 10.88 -31.94
CA TYR A 67 -8.17 10.06 -30.89
C TYR A 67 -9.07 9.00 -31.52
N ASP A 68 -9.87 9.35 -32.52
CA ASP A 68 -10.76 8.40 -33.20
C ASP A 68 -9.99 7.20 -33.78
N GLU A 69 -8.88 7.43 -34.50
CA GLU A 69 -8.07 6.34 -35.06
C GLU A 69 -7.43 5.47 -33.96
N ALA A 70 -6.94 6.09 -32.88
CA ALA A 70 -6.33 5.36 -31.77
C ALA A 70 -7.33 4.53 -30.97
N ILE A 71 -8.51 5.09 -30.70
CA ILE A 71 -9.58 4.44 -29.93
C ILE A 71 -10.19 3.30 -30.75
N GLU A 72 -10.48 3.53 -32.03
CA GLU A 72 -11.01 2.47 -32.92
C GLU A 72 -10.06 1.28 -32.97
N LYS A 73 -8.76 1.52 -33.16
CA LYS A 73 -7.77 0.45 -33.20
C LYS A 73 -7.65 -0.29 -31.87
N ALA A 74 -7.74 0.40 -30.74
CA ALA A 74 -7.76 -0.22 -29.43
C ALA A 74 -9.02 -1.07 -29.21
N ALA A 75 -10.19 -0.57 -29.62
CA ALA A 75 -11.46 -1.28 -29.54
C ALA A 75 -11.46 -2.56 -30.39
N GLU A 76 -10.95 -2.52 -31.62
CA GLU A 76 -10.77 -3.71 -32.48
C GLU A 76 -9.93 -4.78 -31.77
N ILE A 77 -8.82 -4.40 -31.15
CA ILE A 77 -7.94 -5.35 -30.43
C ILE A 77 -8.69 -6.01 -29.26
N LEU A 78 -9.44 -5.23 -28.49
CA LEU A 78 -10.19 -5.74 -27.34
C LEU A 78 -11.33 -6.66 -27.79
N ALA A 79 -12.06 -6.29 -28.85
CA ALA A 79 -13.18 -7.06 -29.38
C ALA A 79 -12.73 -8.40 -30.00
N GLU A 80 -11.55 -8.45 -30.62
CA GLU A 80 -11.00 -9.68 -31.22
C GLU A 80 -10.27 -10.59 -30.22
N ALA A 81 -9.92 -10.06 -29.02
CA ALA A 81 -9.19 -10.80 -28.01
C ALA A 81 -10.05 -11.89 -27.37
N LYS A 82 -9.49 -13.11 -27.25
CA LYS A 82 -10.17 -14.23 -26.55
C LYS A 82 -10.02 -14.20 -25.02
N ARG A 83 -9.03 -13.46 -24.53
CA ARG A 83 -8.71 -13.33 -23.10
C ARG A 83 -7.98 -12.00 -22.85
N PRO A 84 -8.66 -10.85 -23.06
CA PRO A 84 -8.04 -9.55 -22.84
C PRO A 84 -7.70 -9.34 -21.35
N LEU A 85 -6.60 -8.63 -21.07
CA LEU A 85 -6.19 -8.20 -19.75
C LEU A 85 -6.22 -6.67 -19.69
N LEU A 86 -7.00 -6.11 -18.77
CA LEU A 86 -7.04 -4.68 -18.50
C LEU A 86 -6.37 -4.39 -17.15
N TYR A 87 -5.15 -3.85 -17.19
CA TYR A 87 -4.27 -3.74 -16.02
C TYR A 87 -3.82 -2.31 -15.69
N GLY A 88 -3.70 -2.02 -14.40
CA GLY A 88 -2.97 -0.86 -13.88
C GLY A 88 -3.78 -0.06 -12.87
N TRP A 89 -4.64 0.83 -13.37
CA TRP A 89 -5.70 1.63 -12.68
C TRP A 89 -5.32 2.52 -11.49
N SER A 90 -4.31 2.16 -10.72
CA SER A 90 -4.05 2.66 -9.36
C SER A 90 -3.57 4.11 -9.30
N SER A 91 -3.37 4.74 -10.46
CA SER A 91 -3.00 6.14 -10.62
C SER A 91 -4.06 6.99 -11.35
N THR A 92 -5.28 6.48 -11.53
CA THR A 92 -6.46 7.25 -11.96
C THR A 92 -7.53 7.31 -10.87
N GLU A 93 -8.57 8.10 -11.08
CA GLU A 93 -9.69 8.29 -10.15
C GLU A 93 -10.78 7.21 -10.31
N CYS A 94 -11.75 7.17 -9.39
CA CYS A 94 -12.69 6.04 -9.24
C CYS A 94 -13.78 5.97 -10.32
N GLU A 95 -14.18 7.08 -10.94
CA GLU A 95 -15.13 7.11 -12.06
C GLU A 95 -14.53 6.35 -13.26
N ALA A 96 -13.26 6.59 -13.59
CA ALA A 96 -12.54 5.81 -14.59
C ALA A 96 -12.35 4.34 -14.20
N HIS A 97 -12.32 3.99 -12.90
CA HIS A 97 -12.32 2.59 -12.46
C HIS A 97 -13.64 1.92 -12.79
N ALA A 98 -14.78 2.57 -12.52
CA ALA A 98 -16.12 2.03 -12.80
C ALA A 98 -16.34 1.82 -14.31
N VAL A 99 -15.95 2.81 -15.14
CA VAL A 99 -15.97 2.64 -16.61
C VAL A 99 -15.05 1.49 -17.05
N GLY A 100 -13.92 1.30 -16.36
CA GLY A 100 -13.03 0.17 -16.59
C GLY A 100 -13.65 -1.18 -16.28
N MET A 101 -14.40 -1.29 -15.18
CA MET A 101 -15.14 -2.49 -14.80
C MET A 101 -16.22 -2.82 -15.84
N GLU A 102 -17.01 -1.82 -16.26
CA GLU A 102 -18.02 -1.99 -17.32
C GLU A 102 -17.39 -2.45 -18.63
N LEU A 103 -16.25 -1.85 -19.03
CA LEU A 103 -15.50 -2.29 -20.21
C LEU A 103 -14.98 -3.73 -20.08
N ALA A 104 -14.55 -4.14 -18.88
CA ALA A 104 -14.09 -5.50 -18.63
C ALA A 104 -15.23 -6.53 -18.76
N GLU A 105 -16.43 -6.17 -18.28
CA GLU A 105 -17.64 -6.98 -18.46
C GLU A 105 -18.02 -7.12 -19.94
N GLU A 106 -18.08 -6.00 -20.66
CA GLU A 106 -18.45 -5.97 -22.09
C GLU A 106 -17.48 -6.79 -22.95
N THR A 107 -16.19 -6.75 -22.63
CA THR A 107 -15.14 -7.44 -23.39
C THR A 107 -14.82 -8.85 -22.88
N GLY A 108 -15.47 -9.31 -21.80
CA GLY A 108 -15.14 -10.58 -21.15
C GLY A 108 -13.69 -10.66 -20.66
N ALA A 109 -13.12 -9.52 -20.25
CA ALA A 109 -11.74 -9.39 -19.86
C ALA A 109 -11.46 -9.93 -18.45
N VAL A 110 -10.18 -10.15 -18.19
CA VAL A 110 -9.66 -10.11 -16.82
C VAL A 110 -9.28 -8.67 -16.51
N ILE A 111 -9.83 -8.12 -15.43
CA ILE A 111 -9.47 -6.80 -14.91
C ILE A 111 -8.71 -6.95 -13.60
N ASP A 112 -7.55 -6.29 -13.54
CA ASP A 112 -6.65 -6.37 -12.41
C ASP A 112 -5.92 -5.04 -12.19
N ASN A 113 -5.49 -4.74 -10.97
CA ASN A 113 -4.71 -3.54 -10.68
C ASN A 113 -3.37 -3.89 -10.06
N THR A 114 -2.58 -2.87 -9.73
CA THR A 114 -1.25 -3.06 -9.11
C THR A 114 -1.29 -3.75 -7.74
N ALA A 115 -2.47 -4.10 -7.19
CA ALA A 115 -2.53 -4.91 -5.98
C ALA A 115 -1.87 -6.27 -6.19
N SER A 116 -2.04 -6.93 -7.35
CA SER A 116 -1.42 -8.24 -7.63
C SER A 116 0.10 -8.25 -7.47
N VAL A 117 0.76 -7.11 -7.65
CA VAL A 117 2.21 -6.92 -7.44
C VAL A 117 2.58 -6.09 -6.19
N CYS A 118 1.62 -5.79 -5.32
CA CYS A 118 1.81 -4.93 -4.13
C CYS A 118 1.21 -5.56 -2.87
N HIS A 119 -0.01 -5.18 -2.50
CA HIS A 119 -0.73 -5.65 -1.31
C HIS A 119 -1.80 -6.71 -1.61
N GLY A 120 -1.80 -7.31 -2.80
CA GLY A 120 -2.63 -8.47 -3.15
C GLY A 120 -2.46 -9.62 -2.15
N PRO A 121 -1.23 -9.97 -1.72
CA PRO A 121 -1.04 -10.92 -0.63
C PRO A 121 -1.71 -10.52 0.68
N SER A 122 -1.80 -9.22 0.98
CA SER A 122 -2.56 -8.73 2.14
C SER A 122 -4.07 -8.86 1.96
N VAL A 123 -4.58 -8.73 0.73
CA VAL A 123 -5.99 -8.97 0.41
C VAL A 123 -6.36 -10.44 0.60
N LEU A 124 -5.49 -11.37 0.19
CA LEU A 124 -5.69 -12.80 0.43
C LEU A 124 -5.72 -13.11 1.94
N ALA A 125 -4.78 -12.56 2.70
CA ALA A 125 -4.71 -12.80 4.14
C ALA A 125 -5.95 -12.28 4.88
N LEU A 126 -6.41 -11.06 4.58
CA LEU A 126 -7.58 -10.49 5.26
C LEU A 126 -8.90 -11.19 4.91
N GLN A 127 -8.96 -11.86 3.76
CA GLN A 127 -10.10 -12.72 3.39
C GLN A 127 -10.15 -13.99 4.22
N ASP A 128 -8.98 -14.52 4.62
CA ASP A 128 -8.86 -15.72 5.45
C ASP A 128 -9.10 -15.41 6.94
N VAL A 129 -8.49 -14.35 7.49
CA VAL A 129 -8.40 -14.15 8.94
C VAL A 129 -8.94 -12.83 9.48
N GLY A 130 -9.33 -11.87 8.64
CA GLY A 130 -9.92 -10.59 9.10
C GLY A 130 -9.05 -9.36 8.90
N TYR A 131 -9.52 -8.20 9.39
CA TYR A 131 -8.89 -6.89 9.10
C TYR A 131 -9.10 -5.85 10.23
N PRO A 132 -8.41 -6.00 11.40
CA PRO A 132 -8.54 -5.09 12.53
C PRO A 132 -7.81 -3.76 12.30
N THR A 133 -8.46 -2.83 11.58
CA THR A 133 -7.85 -1.55 11.19
C THR A 133 -8.44 -0.34 11.92
N CYS A 134 -7.85 0.84 11.70
CA CYS A 134 -8.36 2.14 12.15
C CYS A 134 -8.01 3.25 11.15
N THR A 135 -8.45 4.49 11.39
CA THR A 135 -8.06 5.63 10.54
C THR A 135 -6.77 6.29 11.06
N LEU A 136 -6.07 6.99 10.16
CA LEU A 136 -4.85 7.73 10.50
C LEU A 136 -5.05 8.83 11.56
N GLY A 137 -6.28 9.30 11.75
CA GLY A 137 -6.64 10.22 12.83
C GLY A 137 -6.56 9.56 14.21
N GLU A 138 -6.96 8.29 14.31
CA GLU A 138 -6.86 7.52 15.55
C GLU A 138 -5.40 7.28 15.93
N VAL A 139 -4.56 6.91 14.95
CA VAL A 139 -3.11 6.77 15.14
C VAL A 139 -2.50 8.07 15.68
N LYS A 140 -2.76 9.19 15.00
CA LYS A 140 -2.25 10.50 15.44
C LYS A 140 -2.67 10.81 16.88
N ASN A 141 -3.93 10.58 17.23
CA ASN A 141 -4.47 11.03 18.50
C ASN A 141 -4.18 10.10 19.68
N ARG A 142 -4.01 8.79 19.45
CA ARG A 142 -4.00 7.78 20.53
C ARG A 142 -2.75 6.92 20.57
N ALA A 143 -2.07 6.69 19.44
CA ALA A 143 -1.03 5.65 19.40
C ALA A 143 0.20 6.00 20.25
N ASP A 144 0.53 5.14 21.21
CA ASP A 144 1.77 5.17 22.01
C ASP A 144 2.78 4.10 21.57
N VAL A 145 2.35 3.07 20.83
CA VAL A 145 3.26 2.13 20.17
C VAL A 145 2.99 2.13 18.67
N VAL A 146 4.03 2.39 17.87
CA VAL A 146 3.97 2.43 16.40
C VAL A 146 5.00 1.47 15.84
N VAL A 147 4.54 0.43 15.15
CA VAL A 147 5.41 -0.54 14.49
C VAL A 147 5.41 -0.27 12.98
N TYR A 148 6.61 -0.22 12.38
CA TYR A 148 6.80 -0.25 10.93
C TYR A 148 7.51 -1.56 10.56
N TRP A 149 6.77 -2.49 9.98
CA TRP A 149 7.26 -3.83 9.64
C TRP A 149 7.43 -3.99 8.12
N GLY A 150 8.66 -4.22 7.68
CA GLY A 150 8.97 -4.42 6.25
C GLY A 150 8.55 -3.23 5.39
N CYS A 151 8.63 -2.01 5.91
CA CYS A 151 8.33 -0.79 5.17
C CYS A 151 9.30 0.34 5.55
N ASN A 152 9.66 1.16 4.55
CA ASN A 152 10.55 2.31 4.71
C ASN A 152 9.82 3.62 4.34
N PRO A 153 8.89 4.11 5.17
CA PRO A 153 8.12 5.33 4.90
C PRO A 153 8.98 6.57 4.62
N MET A 154 10.20 6.69 5.16
CA MET A 154 11.09 7.81 4.81
C MET A 154 11.36 7.93 3.30
N HIS A 155 11.36 6.81 2.58
CA HIS A 155 11.58 6.76 1.12
C HIS A 155 10.29 6.53 0.32
N ALA A 156 9.35 5.74 0.82
CA ALA A 156 8.14 5.35 0.09
C ALA A 156 6.91 6.23 0.38
N HIS A 157 6.79 6.72 1.62
CA HIS A 157 5.67 7.54 2.10
C HIS A 157 6.19 8.73 2.92
N PRO A 158 6.95 9.67 2.32
CA PRO A 158 7.89 10.52 3.07
C PRO A 158 7.28 11.43 4.15
N ARG A 159 5.98 11.72 4.06
CA ARG A 159 5.25 12.54 5.05
C ARG A 159 4.50 11.71 6.10
N HIS A 160 4.49 10.40 6.00
CA HIS A 160 3.72 9.53 6.90
C HIS A 160 4.18 9.69 8.35
N ILE A 161 5.50 9.61 8.60
CA ILE A 161 6.05 9.72 9.95
C ILE A 161 5.79 11.11 10.55
N SER A 162 5.93 12.18 9.77
CA SER A 162 5.65 13.53 10.28
C SER A 162 4.18 13.78 10.59
N ARG A 163 3.27 13.16 9.82
CA ARG A 163 1.82 13.28 10.05
C ARG A 163 1.27 12.41 11.18
N HIS A 164 1.95 11.31 11.51
CA HIS A 164 1.37 10.27 12.40
C HIS A 164 2.25 9.90 13.60
N VAL A 165 3.54 10.23 13.60
CA VAL A 165 4.48 9.96 14.70
C VAL A 165 4.94 11.25 15.36
N PHE A 166 5.56 12.17 14.59
CA PHE A 166 6.05 13.44 15.15
C PHE A 166 4.92 14.40 15.52
N SER A 167 3.74 14.24 14.90
CA SER A 167 2.54 15.02 15.16
C SER A 167 2.08 14.90 16.62
N ARG A 168 1.70 16.03 17.21
CA ARG A 168 0.98 16.08 18.49
C ARG A 168 -0.48 15.70 18.27
N GLY A 169 -0.98 14.78 19.08
CA GLY A 169 -2.36 14.29 19.06
C GLY A 169 -3.11 14.66 20.32
N PHE A 170 -4.42 14.38 20.34
CA PHE A 170 -5.29 14.70 21.49
C PHE A 170 -4.82 14.04 22.81
N PHE A 171 -4.44 12.76 22.78
CA PHE A 171 -3.90 12.02 23.95
C PHE A 171 -2.37 11.81 23.87
N ARG A 172 -1.73 12.43 22.87
CA ARG A 172 -0.29 12.32 22.57
C ARG A 172 0.29 13.71 22.33
N GLU A 173 0.09 14.58 23.31
CA GLU A 173 0.36 16.01 23.22
C GLU A 173 1.84 16.34 23.04
N ARG A 174 2.75 15.46 23.46
CA ARG A 174 4.20 15.66 23.30
C ARG A 174 4.68 15.22 21.92
N GLY A 175 3.87 14.47 21.15
CA GLY A 175 4.24 13.95 19.83
C GLY A 175 5.13 12.72 19.96
N LYS A 176 6.27 12.64 19.24
CA LYS A 176 7.19 11.49 19.29
C LYS A 176 7.60 11.05 20.71
N PRO A 177 7.87 11.94 21.68
CA PRO A 177 8.15 11.53 23.07
C PRO A 177 7.04 10.74 23.78
N ASP A 178 5.80 10.77 23.29
CA ASP A 178 4.69 9.93 23.79
C ASP A 178 4.60 8.58 23.05
N ARG A 179 5.54 8.27 22.17
CA ARG A 179 5.45 7.12 21.26
C ARG A 179 6.74 6.32 21.20
N THR A 180 6.63 5.03 21.48
CA THR A 180 7.64 4.03 21.15
C THR A 180 7.48 3.61 19.69
N VAL A 181 8.55 3.73 18.91
CA VAL A 181 8.61 3.37 17.50
C VAL A 181 9.49 2.13 17.36
N ILE A 182 8.89 1.05 16.86
CA ILE A 182 9.57 -0.21 16.56
C ILE A 182 9.67 -0.32 15.04
N VAL A 183 10.86 -0.65 14.53
CA VAL A 183 11.07 -0.96 13.11
C VAL A 183 11.54 -2.41 12.99
N VAL A 184 10.91 -3.16 12.09
CA VAL A 184 11.32 -4.52 11.75
C VAL A 184 11.72 -4.52 10.28
N ASP A 185 13.02 -4.57 10.01
CA ASP A 185 13.59 -4.55 8.65
C ASP A 185 15.00 -5.18 8.70
N PRO A 186 15.38 -6.07 7.77
CA PRO A 186 16.73 -6.63 7.72
C PRO A 186 17.84 -5.58 7.51
N ARG A 187 17.49 -4.38 7.04
CA ARG A 187 18.43 -3.29 6.78
C ARG A 187 18.27 -2.17 7.80
N GLU A 188 19.37 -1.47 8.06
CA GLU A 188 19.36 -0.19 8.78
C GLU A 188 18.88 0.96 7.87
N THR A 189 17.57 0.99 7.59
CA THR A 189 16.96 2.03 6.75
C THR A 189 16.92 3.39 7.45
N ASP A 190 16.68 4.48 6.71
CA ASP A 190 16.47 5.79 7.33
C ASP A 190 15.22 5.85 8.23
N THR A 191 14.28 4.92 8.06
CA THR A 191 13.18 4.73 9.03
C THR A 191 13.68 4.02 10.29
N ALA A 192 14.54 3.00 10.17
CA ALA A 192 15.12 2.30 11.33
C ALA A 192 15.98 3.23 12.21
N LYS A 193 16.73 4.16 11.60
CA LYS A 193 17.58 5.13 12.31
C LYS A 193 16.83 6.08 13.26
N ILE A 194 15.52 6.21 13.12
CA ILE A 194 14.69 7.04 14.01
C ILE A 194 13.83 6.22 14.98
N ALA A 195 13.94 4.89 14.93
CA ALA A 195 13.23 3.99 15.81
C ALA A 195 13.84 4.00 17.22
N ASP A 196 13.02 3.73 18.22
CA ASP A 196 13.54 3.46 19.57
C ASP A 196 14.07 2.01 19.64
N ILE A 197 13.46 1.10 18.87
CA ILE A 197 13.84 -0.30 18.76
C ILE A 197 13.88 -0.70 17.28
N HIS A 198 15.00 -1.28 16.85
CA HIS A 198 15.16 -1.87 15.53
C HIS A 198 15.37 -3.37 15.67
N LEU A 199 14.37 -4.16 15.28
CA LEU A 199 14.50 -5.61 15.15
C LEU A 199 15.06 -5.90 13.75
N GLN A 200 16.37 -6.10 13.67
CA GLN A 200 17.06 -6.38 12.42
C GLN A 200 16.91 -7.87 12.03
N VAL A 201 15.68 -8.24 11.68
CA VAL A 201 15.27 -9.61 11.34
C VAL A 201 16.06 -10.16 10.15
N GLU A 202 16.37 -11.46 10.16
CA GLU A 202 16.89 -12.15 8.99
C GLU A 202 15.86 -12.13 7.83
N PHE A 203 16.35 -11.86 6.63
CA PHE A 203 15.50 -11.85 5.43
C PHE A 203 14.83 -13.23 5.22
N ASP A 204 13.57 -13.22 4.77
CA ASP A 204 12.72 -14.41 4.58
C ASP A 204 12.39 -15.18 5.86
N ARG A 205 12.50 -14.56 7.04
CA ARG A 205 12.21 -15.17 8.35
C ARG A 205 11.17 -14.41 9.19
N ASP A 206 10.42 -13.48 8.60
CA ASP A 206 9.35 -12.74 9.29
C ASP A 206 8.26 -13.66 9.85
N TYR A 207 7.89 -14.71 9.12
CA TYR A 207 6.88 -15.68 9.56
C TYR A 207 7.29 -16.36 10.87
N GLU A 208 8.52 -16.88 10.91
CA GLU A 208 9.06 -17.53 12.10
C GLU A 208 9.18 -16.58 13.29
N LEU A 209 9.57 -15.31 13.07
CA LEU A 209 9.60 -14.30 14.11
C LEU A 209 8.19 -14.04 14.69
N ILE A 210 7.18 -13.89 13.85
CA ILE A 210 5.81 -13.64 14.29
C ILE A 210 5.24 -14.86 15.03
N ASP A 211 5.56 -16.09 14.58
CA ASP A 211 5.17 -17.32 15.27
C ASP A 211 5.74 -17.37 16.70
N ALA A 212 7.02 -17.04 16.87
CA ALA A 212 7.65 -16.94 18.20
C ALA A 212 6.99 -15.86 19.07
N MET A 213 6.69 -14.68 18.50
CA MET A 213 6.00 -13.61 19.22
C MET A 213 4.60 -14.02 19.69
N ARG A 214 3.84 -14.71 18.84
CA ARG A 214 2.49 -15.20 19.17
C ARG A 214 2.52 -16.31 20.21
N ALA A 215 3.45 -17.25 20.11
CA ALA A 215 3.62 -18.29 21.12
C ALA A 215 3.86 -17.67 22.51
N TYR A 216 4.79 -16.72 22.60
CA TYR A 216 5.06 -16.01 23.86
C TYR A 216 3.87 -15.18 24.36
N LEU A 217 3.20 -14.45 23.47
CA LEU A 217 2.00 -13.67 23.80
C LEU A 217 0.90 -14.54 24.45
N LEU A 218 0.73 -15.77 23.95
CA LEU A 218 -0.26 -16.73 24.43
C LEU A 218 0.22 -17.57 25.63
N GLY A 219 1.39 -17.24 26.21
CA GLY A 219 1.90 -17.87 27.42
C GLY A 219 2.67 -19.17 27.20
N HIS A 220 3.14 -19.43 25.98
CA HIS A 220 4.05 -20.53 25.66
C HIS A 220 5.52 -20.08 25.64
N GLU A 221 6.44 -21.00 25.86
CA GLU A 221 7.88 -20.72 25.71
C GLU A 221 8.28 -20.66 24.24
N ILE A 222 9.20 -19.75 23.91
CA ILE A 222 9.84 -19.73 22.59
C ILE A 222 10.86 -20.87 22.53
N LEU A 223 10.63 -21.82 21.61
CA LEU A 223 11.39 -23.07 21.53
C LEU A 223 12.90 -22.87 21.35
N TYR A 224 13.31 -21.87 20.57
CA TYR A 224 14.71 -21.61 20.25
C TYR A 224 15.23 -20.38 21.01
N ASP A 225 16.53 -20.37 21.31
CA ASP A 225 17.18 -19.22 21.98
C ASP A 225 17.31 -18.00 21.05
N GLU A 226 17.23 -18.22 19.74
CA GLU A 226 17.24 -17.20 18.69
C GLU A 226 16.26 -17.60 17.58
N VAL A 227 15.46 -16.66 17.09
CA VAL A 227 14.56 -16.86 15.95
C VAL A 227 14.73 -15.71 14.98
N ALA A 228 14.96 -16.02 13.70
CA ALA A 228 15.16 -15.01 12.65
C ALA A 228 16.29 -14.02 12.96
N GLY A 229 17.37 -14.48 13.61
CA GLY A 229 18.49 -13.64 14.04
C GLY A 229 18.21 -12.75 15.26
N ILE A 230 17.05 -12.90 15.91
CA ILE A 230 16.66 -12.13 17.10
C ILE A 230 16.72 -13.03 18.35
N PRO A 231 17.49 -12.67 19.39
CA PRO A 231 17.54 -13.43 20.65
C PRO A 231 16.16 -13.50 21.32
N ARG A 232 15.87 -14.63 21.98
CA ARG A 232 14.62 -14.87 22.70
C ARG A 232 14.22 -13.68 23.59
N GLU A 233 15.13 -13.22 24.44
CA GLU A 233 14.88 -12.10 25.38
C GLU A 233 14.42 -10.83 24.64
N THR A 234 15.01 -10.52 23.49
CA THR A 234 14.62 -9.35 22.67
C THR A 234 13.23 -9.53 22.05
N ILE A 235 12.86 -10.75 21.67
CA ILE A 235 11.49 -11.07 21.19
C ILE A 235 10.48 -10.86 22.32
N GLU A 236 10.78 -11.39 23.50
CA GLU A 236 9.94 -11.27 24.70
C GLU A 236 9.74 -9.81 25.10
N GLU A 237 10.82 -9.01 25.15
CA GLU A 237 10.78 -7.58 25.41
C GLU A 237 9.91 -6.82 24.39
N ALA A 238 10.04 -7.12 23.09
CA ALA A 238 9.24 -6.48 22.06
C ALA A 238 7.74 -6.81 22.22
N VAL A 239 7.40 -8.06 22.55
CA VAL A 239 6.02 -8.48 22.80
C VAL A 239 5.47 -7.81 24.06
N GLU A 240 6.24 -7.71 25.15
CA GLU A 240 5.80 -7.02 26.36
C GLU A 240 5.53 -5.53 26.11
N ILE A 241 6.34 -4.85 25.28
CA ILE A 241 6.07 -3.47 24.87
C ILE A 241 4.74 -3.38 24.10
N MET A 242 4.49 -4.30 23.18
CA MET A 242 3.25 -4.33 22.40
C MET A 242 2.02 -4.64 23.27
N LYS A 243 2.14 -5.59 24.21
CA LYS A 243 1.09 -5.96 25.18
C LYS A 243 0.70 -4.79 26.08
N ASN A 244 1.67 -3.98 26.51
CA ASN A 244 1.46 -2.84 27.40
C ASN A 244 1.04 -1.55 26.68
N ALA A 245 0.81 -1.58 25.36
CA ALA A 245 0.36 -0.42 24.60
C ALA A 245 -1.06 0.01 25.01
N GLN A 246 -1.27 1.32 25.25
CA GLN A 246 -2.62 1.87 25.40
C GLN A 246 -3.38 1.85 24.07
N PHE A 247 -2.67 2.15 22.98
CA PHE A 247 -3.13 2.05 21.60
C PHE A 247 -1.92 1.76 20.68
N GLY A 248 -1.83 0.53 20.20
CA GLY A 248 -0.83 0.10 19.24
C GLY A 248 -1.31 0.18 17.78
N ILE A 249 -0.38 0.44 16.88
CA ILE A 249 -0.59 0.34 15.43
C ILE A 249 0.58 -0.38 14.76
N LEU A 250 0.27 -1.38 13.93
CA LEU A 250 1.21 -2.04 13.03
C LEU A 250 1.01 -1.55 11.60
N PHE A 251 1.98 -0.79 11.09
CA PHE A 251 2.09 -0.49 9.67
C PHE A 251 2.99 -1.52 9.00
N TRP A 252 2.57 -2.11 7.88
CA TRP A 252 3.40 -3.06 7.14
C TRP A 252 3.45 -2.77 5.64
N GLY A 253 4.51 -3.25 4.98
CA GLY A 253 4.71 -3.04 3.55
C GLY A 253 5.28 -4.25 2.81
N MET A 254 6.04 -3.95 1.76
CA MET A 254 6.50 -4.94 0.78
C MET A 254 7.50 -5.95 1.36
N GLY A 255 8.15 -5.62 2.48
CA GLY A 255 9.04 -6.54 3.18
C GLY A 255 8.34 -7.81 3.66
N LEU A 256 7.02 -7.78 3.91
CA LEU A 256 6.24 -9.00 4.18
C LEU A 256 5.52 -9.53 2.95
N THR A 257 5.04 -8.67 2.04
CA THR A 257 4.20 -9.13 0.91
C THR A 257 5.01 -9.73 -0.23
N HIS A 258 6.28 -9.35 -0.39
CA HIS A 258 7.15 -9.82 -1.48
C HIS A 258 8.15 -10.90 -1.05
N SER A 259 8.44 -11.01 0.25
CA SER A 259 9.34 -12.04 0.80
C SER A 259 8.69 -13.42 0.85
N ARG A 260 9.49 -14.45 1.18
CA ARG A 260 9.02 -15.83 1.36
C ARG A 260 7.82 -15.86 2.31
N GLY A 261 6.76 -16.55 1.90
CA GLY A 261 5.50 -16.65 2.64
C GLY A 261 4.39 -15.73 2.10
N LYS A 262 4.74 -14.54 1.58
CA LYS A 262 3.80 -13.57 0.98
C LYS A 262 2.56 -13.33 1.84
N HIS A 263 1.41 -13.94 1.48
CA HIS A 263 0.14 -13.74 2.18
C HIS A 263 0.15 -14.35 3.58
N ARG A 264 0.88 -15.45 3.81
CA ARG A 264 0.96 -16.09 5.13
C ARG A 264 1.76 -15.28 6.15
N ASN A 265 2.67 -14.42 5.70
CA ASN A 265 3.32 -13.44 6.58
C ASN A 265 2.30 -12.42 7.11
N ILE A 266 1.34 -12.02 6.25
CA ILE A 266 0.32 -11.04 6.61
C ILE A 266 -0.75 -11.69 7.49
N ASP A 267 -1.14 -12.92 7.19
CA ASP A 267 -2.06 -13.74 7.99
C ASP A 267 -1.60 -13.77 9.46
N THR A 268 -0.38 -14.25 9.72
CA THR A 268 0.12 -14.34 11.09
C THR A 268 0.32 -12.96 11.75
N ALA A 269 0.62 -11.91 10.98
CA ALA A 269 0.67 -10.53 11.50
C ALA A 269 -0.72 -9.99 11.89
N ILE A 270 -1.77 -10.36 11.14
CA ILE A 270 -3.17 -10.05 11.48
C ILE A 270 -3.54 -10.78 12.77
N MET A 271 -3.30 -12.09 12.84
CA MET A 271 -3.60 -12.88 14.04
C MET A 271 -2.85 -12.36 15.27
N LEU A 272 -1.56 -12.02 15.17
CA LEU A 272 -0.82 -11.37 16.27
C LEU A 272 -1.51 -10.08 16.74
N THR A 273 -1.98 -9.26 15.81
CA THR A 273 -2.68 -8.01 16.13
C THR A 273 -4.01 -8.27 16.82
N GLU A 274 -4.75 -9.29 16.40
CA GLU A 274 -6.01 -9.70 17.03
C GLU A 274 -5.76 -10.25 18.44
N ASP A 275 -4.81 -11.17 18.60
CA ASP A 275 -4.42 -11.76 19.89
C ASP A 275 -3.96 -10.68 20.90
N LEU A 276 -3.27 -9.62 20.43
CA LEU A 276 -2.86 -8.49 21.27
C LEU A 276 -4.04 -7.72 21.89
N ASN A 277 -5.23 -7.74 21.25
CA ASN A 277 -6.41 -7.03 21.76
C ASN A 277 -6.97 -7.61 23.06
N ASP A 278 -6.55 -8.82 23.47
CA ASP A 278 -6.86 -9.38 24.79
C ASP A 278 -6.09 -8.67 25.92
N PHE A 279 -5.02 -7.94 25.60
CA PHE A 279 -4.14 -7.27 26.55
C PHE A 279 -4.16 -5.74 26.43
N GLY A 280 -4.08 -5.23 25.19
CA GLY A 280 -4.04 -3.80 24.89
C GLY A 280 -4.63 -3.51 23.52
N LYS A 281 -5.14 -2.29 23.29
CA LYS A 281 -5.81 -1.99 22.00
C LYS A 281 -4.79 -1.97 20.86
N PHE A 282 -4.82 -2.94 19.96
CA PHE A 282 -3.94 -2.99 18.79
C PHE A 282 -4.73 -2.96 17.47
N ASN A 283 -4.13 -2.40 16.43
CA ASN A 283 -4.70 -2.34 15.07
C ASN A 283 -3.57 -2.46 14.04
N LEU A 284 -3.93 -2.64 12.77
CA LEU A 284 -2.99 -2.70 11.66
C LEU A 284 -3.46 -1.87 10.45
N ILE A 285 -2.54 -1.24 9.73
CA ILE A 285 -2.79 -0.51 8.48
C ILE A 285 -1.75 -0.90 7.41
N PRO A 286 -2.16 -1.41 6.24
CA PRO A 286 -1.22 -1.67 5.15
C PRO A 286 -0.71 -0.35 4.58
N MET A 287 0.59 -0.25 4.33
CA MET A 287 1.23 0.91 3.69
C MET A 287 0.98 0.93 2.18
N ARG A 288 -0.30 1.08 1.79
CA ARG A 288 -0.77 1.04 0.40
C ARG A 288 0.06 1.95 -0.50
N GLY A 289 0.47 1.41 -1.65
CA GLY A 289 1.44 2.04 -2.56
C GLY A 289 0.93 3.31 -3.25
N HIS A 290 0.29 3.17 -4.41
CA HIS A 290 -0.24 4.31 -5.19
C HIS A 290 -1.42 5.00 -4.51
N TYR A 291 -1.62 6.28 -4.79
CA TYR A 291 -2.63 7.11 -4.13
C TYR A 291 -4.06 6.57 -4.22
N ASN A 292 -4.39 5.82 -5.27
CA ASN A 292 -5.74 5.28 -5.47
C ASN A 292 -5.80 3.77 -5.74
N VAL A 293 -4.76 3.01 -5.35
CA VAL A 293 -4.82 1.53 -5.40
C VAL A 293 -5.98 1.00 -4.54
N THR A 294 -6.23 1.64 -3.39
CA THR A 294 -7.35 1.33 -2.51
C THR A 294 -8.69 1.62 -3.18
N GLY A 295 -8.80 2.74 -3.92
CA GLY A 295 -10.03 3.11 -4.62
C GLY A 295 -10.45 2.07 -5.64
N PHE A 296 -9.52 1.60 -6.49
CA PHE A 296 -9.83 0.55 -7.45
C PHE A 296 -10.37 -0.71 -6.77
N ASN A 297 -9.71 -1.18 -5.71
CA ASN A 297 -10.16 -2.40 -5.04
C ASN A 297 -11.54 -2.23 -4.39
N GLN A 298 -11.87 -1.03 -3.92
CA GLN A 298 -13.21 -0.72 -3.41
C GLN A 298 -14.24 -0.76 -4.55
N VAL A 299 -13.95 -0.08 -5.67
CA VAL A 299 -14.82 -0.04 -6.86
C VAL A 299 -15.12 -1.46 -7.35
N ALA A 300 -14.07 -2.22 -7.64
CA ALA A 300 -14.21 -3.60 -8.10
C ALA A 300 -15.00 -4.47 -7.11
N SER A 301 -14.78 -4.29 -5.80
CA SER A 301 -15.49 -5.06 -4.78
C SER A 301 -16.99 -4.74 -4.71
N TRP A 302 -17.40 -3.46 -4.80
CA TRP A 302 -18.82 -3.13 -4.71
C TRP A 302 -19.59 -3.44 -5.99
N GLU A 303 -18.92 -3.47 -7.16
CA GLU A 303 -19.56 -3.79 -8.45
C GLU A 303 -19.60 -5.29 -8.72
N SER A 304 -18.49 -6.00 -8.47
CA SER A 304 -18.35 -7.41 -8.85
C SER A 304 -18.36 -8.40 -7.67
N GLY A 305 -18.22 -7.90 -6.44
CA GLY A 305 -17.99 -8.71 -5.24
C GLY A 305 -16.52 -9.08 -5.00
N PHE A 306 -15.59 -8.71 -5.91
CA PHE A 306 -14.18 -9.09 -5.82
C PHE A 306 -13.21 -7.91 -6.01
N PRO A 307 -12.09 -7.84 -5.26
CA PRO A 307 -11.25 -6.64 -5.20
C PRO A 307 -10.23 -6.47 -6.34
N TYR A 308 -9.75 -7.54 -6.96
CA TYR A 308 -8.73 -7.55 -8.03
C TYR A 308 -8.74 -8.93 -8.71
N CYS A 309 -7.90 -9.21 -9.71
CA CYS A 309 -7.90 -10.50 -10.42
C CYS A 309 -9.30 -10.98 -10.87
N VAL A 310 -10.18 -10.07 -11.30
CA VAL A 310 -11.58 -10.39 -11.59
C VAL A 310 -11.69 -10.82 -13.05
N ASP A 311 -12.19 -12.03 -13.29
CA ASP A 311 -12.35 -12.63 -14.62
C ASP A 311 -13.82 -12.63 -15.05
N PHE A 312 -14.13 -11.89 -16.11
CA PHE A 312 -15.46 -11.80 -16.72
C PHE A 312 -15.64 -12.66 -17.97
N SER A 313 -14.67 -13.52 -18.33
CA SER A 313 -14.73 -14.34 -19.56
C SER A 313 -15.93 -15.29 -19.67
N ALA A 314 -16.63 -15.55 -18.55
CA ALA A 314 -17.85 -16.37 -18.51
C ALA A 314 -19.13 -15.55 -18.22
N GLY A 315 -19.08 -14.22 -18.38
CA GLY A 315 -20.15 -13.28 -18.06
C GLY A 315 -20.24 -12.97 -16.57
N LYS A 316 -20.39 -13.98 -15.71
CA LYS A 316 -20.36 -13.78 -14.25
C LYS A 316 -18.91 -13.58 -13.75
N PRO A 317 -18.68 -12.71 -12.75
CA PRO A 317 -17.34 -12.51 -12.20
C PRO A 317 -16.82 -13.78 -11.52
N ARG A 318 -15.54 -14.09 -11.75
CA ARG A 318 -14.78 -15.13 -11.04
C ARG A 318 -13.49 -14.54 -10.48
N TYR A 319 -12.98 -15.12 -9.39
CA TYR A 319 -11.85 -14.59 -8.65
C TYR A 319 -10.92 -15.71 -8.20
N ASN A 320 -9.74 -15.80 -8.82
CA ASN A 320 -8.71 -16.80 -8.50
C ASN A 320 -7.30 -16.17 -8.63
N PRO A 321 -6.85 -15.30 -7.71
CA PRO A 321 -5.45 -14.85 -7.71
C PRO A 321 -4.48 -16.04 -7.68
N GLY A 322 -3.48 -16.04 -8.57
CA GLY A 322 -2.66 -17.21 -8.90
C GLY A 322 -3.04 -17.89 -10.22
N GLU A 323 -4.22 -17.57 -10.76
CA GLU A 323 -4.68 -17.94 -12.11
C GLU A 323 -5.07 -16.68 -12.91
N THR A 324 -5.74 -15.71 -12.27
CA THR A 324 -6.33 -14.53 -12.91
C THR A 324 -5.64 -13.22 -12.54
N GLY A 325 -4.43 -13.27 -11.95
CA GLY A 325 -3.60 -12.07 -11.77
C GLY A 325 -2.88 -11.67 -13.05
N ALA A 326 -2.62 -10.37 -13.20
CA ALA A 326 -1.84 -9.86 -14.33
C ALA A 326 -0.46 -10.52 -14.43
N ASN A 327 0.14 -10.86 -13.28
CA ASN A 327 1.41 -11.57 -13.19
C ASN A 327 1.31 -13.09 -13.45
N ASP A 328 0.10 -13.64 -13.52
CA ASP A 328 -0.16 -15.07 -13.80
C ASP A 328 -0.55 -15.28 -15.27
N LEU A 329 -1.07 -14.23 -15.93
CA LEU A 329 -1.54 -14.25 -17.32
C LEU A 329 -0.48 -13.85 -18.35
N LEU A 330 0.63 -13.21 -17.93
CA LEU A 330 1.74 -12.75 -18.78
C LEU A 330 2.92 -13.72 -18.71
#